data_AF-A0A1M5QXF3-F1
#
_entry.id   AF-A0A1M5QXF3-F1
#
_cell.length_a   1.000
_cell.length_b   1.000
_cell.length_c   1.000
_cell.angle_alpha   90.00
_cell.angle_beta   90.00
_cell.angle_gamma   90.00
#
_symmetry.space_group_name_H-M   'P 1'
#
loop_
_entity.id
_entity.type
_entity.pdbx_description
1 polymer ?
#
loop_
_entity_poly.entity_id
_entity_poly.type
_entity_poly.pdbx_seq_one_letter_code
_entity_poly.pdbx_strand_id
1 'polypeptide(L)'
;MQPFQETLKKYLDTFSRQEMYFLSDNRNLELFQNIPSNTKAEDILTKISAINDPDVSNHGIINDMVAHILKLAIDERLKKGDLSLVEAIATANFQGKPYHLLHFASVYCNFHRPDVFPIYSEQHLEFYKQYIKTNQLPLDPEKLDTYDVFSKVLNDLIKRLGLTGKMNYLHIRKFGWLYAENVLKESSDR
;
A
#
# COMPACT_ATOMS: atom_id res chain seq x y z
N MET A 1 24.84 4.39 -15.09
CA MET A 1 23.65 3.63 -14.62
C MET A 1 22.47 4.21 -15.40
N GLN A 2 21.31 3.56 -15.57
CA GLN A 2 20.26 4.19 -16.43
C GLN A 2 19.75 5.50 -15.78
N PRO A 3 19.40 6.56 -16.53
CA PRO A 3 18.98 7.86 -15.98
C PRO A 3 17.90 7.74 -14.90
N PHE A 4 16.92 6.85 -15.11
CA PHE A 4 15.87 6.55 -14.14
C PHE A 4 16.42 6.03 -12.80
N GLN A 5 17.39 5.12 -12.81
CA GLN A 5 17.97 4.54 -11.59
C GLN A 5 18.80 5.57 -10.81
N GLU A 6 19.52 6.46 -11.50
CA GLU A 6 20.30 7.54 -10.89
C GLU A 6 19.38 8.56 -10.20
N THR A 7 18.34 8.99 -10.91
CA THR A 7 17.34 9.92 -10.38
C THR A 7 16.57 9.31 -9.21
N LEU A 8 16.15 8.05 -9.30
CA LEU A 8 15.49 7.33 -8.20
C LEU A 8 16.35 7.32 -6.93
N LYS A 9 17.64 6.99 -7.06
CA LYS A 9 18.56 6.96 -5.92
C LYS A 9 18.71 8.34 -5.27
N LYS A 10 18.87 9.40 -6.07
CA LYS A 10 18.95 10.80 -5.61
C LYS A 10 17.75 11.18 -4.73
N TYR A 11 16.53 10.88 -5.17
CA TYR A 11 15.33 11.23 -4.38
C TYR A 11 15.15 10.34 -3.15
N LEU A 12 15.56 9.06 -3.19
CA LEU A 12 15.55 8.19 -2.00
C LEU A 12 16.49 8.72 -0.90
N ASP A 13 17.68 9.18 -1.27
CA ASP A 13 18.63 9.81 -0.35
C ASP A 13 18.07 11.10 0.27
N THR A 14 17.22 11.82 -0.49
CA THR A 14 16.52 13.03 -0.01
C THR A 14 15.41 12.66 0.97
N PHE A 15 14.59 11.67 0.63
CA PHE A 15 13.49 11.17 1.44
C PHE A 15 13.92 10.62 2.80
N SER A 16 15.08 9.95 2.86
CA SER A 16 15.62 9.40 4.11
C SER A 16 15.84 10.42 5.24
N ARG A 17 15.78 11.72 4.93
CA ARG A 17 16.03 12.84 5.85
C ARG A 17 14.74 13.53 6.33
N GLN A 18 13.56 12.97 6.03
CA GLN A 18 12.26 13.64 6.21
C GLN A 18 11.32 12.92 7.20
N GLU A 19 11.64 12.96 8.49
CA GLU A 19 10.85 12.28 9.55
C GLU A 19 9.45 12.88 9.81
N MET A 20 9.25 14.18 9.58
CA MET A 20 7.98 14.85 9.97
C MET A 20 6.75 14.47 9.12
N TYR A 21 6.91 13.86 7.94
CA TYR A 21 5.79 13.50 7.04
C TYR A 21 4.99 12.25 7.46
N PHE A 22 5.37 11.63 8.58
CA PHE A 22 4.80 10.37 9.05
C PHE A 22 3.94 10.51 10.31
N LEU A 23 3.71 11.71 10.85
CA LEU A 23 3.05 11.86 12.15
C LEU A 23 1.68 11.15 12.24
N SER A 24 0.82 11.35 11.24
CA SER A 24 -0.49 10.68 11.18
C SER A 24 -0.37 9.18 10.93
N ASP A 25 0.56 8.76 10.07
CA ASP A 25 0.75 7.34 9.77
C ASP A 25 1.35 6.59 10.96
N ASN A 26 2.27 7.21 11.71
CA ASN A 26 2.84 6.67 12.94
C ASN A 26 1.78 6.51 14.02
N ARG A 27 0.91 7.51 14.20
CA ARG A 27 -0.25 7.40 15.10
C ARG A 27 -1.15 6.21 14.70
N ASN A 28 -1.40 6.01 13.42
CA ASN A 28 -2.20 4.88 12.94
C ASN A 28 -1.48 3.53 13.14
N LEU A 29 -0.16 3.47 12.92
CA LEU A 29 0.63 2.29 13.23
C LEU A 29 0.56 1.93 14.71
N GLU A 30 0.77 2.90 15.60
CA GLU A 30 0.65 2.71 17.05
C GLU A 30 -0.75 2.22 17.44
N LEU A 31 -1.80 2.79 16.84
CA LEU A 31 -3.16 2.33 17.05
C LEU A 31 -3.31 0.84 16.68
N PHE A 32 -2.89 0.45 15.47
CA PHE A 32 -3.02 -0.94 15.01
C PHE A 32 -2.19 -1.91 15.88
N GLN A 33 -1.04 -1.47 16.39
CA GLN A 33 -0.23 -2.25 17.34
C GLN A 33 -0.94 -2.44 18.68
N ASN A 34 -1.64 -1.42 19.18
CA ASN A 34 -2.36 -1.46 20.46
C ASN A 34 -3.65 -2.30 20.41
N ILE A 35 -4.26 -2.42 19.23
CA ILE A 35 -5.44 -3.28 19.00
C ILE A 35 -5.20 -4.25 17.84
N PRO A 36 -4.30 -5.24 17.96
CA PRO A 36 -3.80 -6.01 16.81
C PRO A 36 -4.82 -6.99 16.21
N SER A 37 -5.78 -7.47 17.00
CA SER A 37 -6.75 -8.47 16.55
C SER A 37 -7.95 -7.86 15.81
N ASN A 38 -8.54 -8.64 14.91
CA ASN A 38 -9.73 -8.26 14.14
C ASN A 38 -10.92 -9.18 14.50
N THR A 39 -11.04 -9.56 15.78
CA THR A 39 -12.15 -10.42 16.28
C THR A 39 -13.30 -9.64 16.93
N LYS A 40 -13.17 -8.33 17.09
CA LYS A 40 -14.19 -7.46 17.69
C LYS A 40 -14.59 -6.36 16.72
N ALA A 41 -15.89 -6.12 16.60
CA ALA A 41 -16.44 -5.13 15.69
C ALA A 41 -15.96 -3.71 16.06
N GLU A 42 -15.86 -3.40 17.35
CA GLU A 42 -15.45 -2.10 17.88
C GLU A 42 -13.97 -1.80 17.53
N ASP A 43 -13.10 -2.80 17.65
CA ASP A 43 -11.68 -2.66 17.30
C ASP A 43 -11.51 -2.46 15.79
N ILE A 44 -12.26 -3.21 14.97
CA ILE A 44 -12.26 -3.04 13.51
C ILE A 44 -12.79 -1.66 13.14
N LEU A 45 -13.91 -1.22 13.72
CA LEU A 45 -14.48 0.11 13.48
C LEU A 45 -13.47 1.21 13.81
N THR A 46 -12.81 1.11 14.97
CA THR A 46 -11.79 2.06 15.42
C THR A 46 -10.65 2.19 14.40
N LYS A 47 -10.16 1.06 13.87
CA LYS A 47 -9.14 1.02 12.81
C LYS A 47 -9.61 1.67 11.51
N ILE A 48 -10.82 1.32 11.05
CA ILE A 48 -11.38 1.87 9.80
C ILE A 48 -11.55 3.38 9.92
N SER A 49 -12.08 3.86 11.05
CA SER A 49 -12.24 5.29 11.32
C SER A 49 -10.91 6.02 11.39
N ALA A 50 -9.84 5.39 11.90
CA ALA A 50 -8.51 5.98 11.93
C ALA A 50 -7.83 6.06 10.55
N ILE A 51 -8.10 5.09 9.66
CA ILE A 51 -7.69 5.17 8.25
C ILE A 51 -8.43 6.32 7.56
N ASN A 52 -9.72 6.50 7.84
CA ASN A 52 -10.58 7.53 7.26
C ASN A 52 -10.54 7.53 5.72
N ASP A 53 -10.66 6.35 5.12
CA ASP A 53 -10.62 6.21 3.66
C ASP A 53 -11.88 6.83 3.01
N PRO A 54 -11.74 7.72 2.00
CA PRO A 54 -12.86 8.34 1.31
C PRO A 54 -13.83 7.35 0.66
N ASP A 55 -13.35 6.22 0.13
CA ASP A 55 -14.22 5.25 -0.55
C ASP A 55 -15.08 4.47 0.45
N VAL A 56 -14.62 4.31 1.68
CA VAL A 56 -15.44 3.71 2.74
C VAL A 56 -16.39 4.73 3.36
N SER A 57 -15.89 5.94 3.65
CA SER A 57 -16.65 6.99 4.34
C SER A 57 -17.73 7.63 3.46
N ASN A 58 -17.40 8.03 2.22
CA ASN A 58 -18.34 8.71 1.32
C ASN A 58 -19.48 7.80 0.86
N HIS A 59 -19.25 6.49 0.81
CA HIS A 59 -20.27 5.52 0.44
C HIS A 59 -21.12 5.03 1.61
N GLY A 60 -20.83 5.45 2.85
CA GLY A 60 -21.63 5.05 4.02
C GLY A 60 -21.58 3.55 4.34
N ILE A 61 -20.55 2.84 3.88
CA ILE A 61 -20.42 1.37 3.97
C ILE A 61 -19.55 0.93 5.16
N ILE A 62 -19.27 1.81 6.12
CA ILE A 62 -18.34 1.52 7.23
C ILE A 62 -18.78 0.30 8.05
N ASN A 63 -20.06 0.19 8.40
CA ASN A 63 -20.58 -0.93 9.19
C ASN A 63 -20.57 -2.24 8.39
N ASP A 64 -20.86 -2.17 7.09
CA ASP A 64 -20.80 -3.33 6.20
C ASP A 64 -19.35 -3.84 6.07
N MET A 65 -18.39 -2.93 5.98
CA MET A 65 -16.97 -3.26 5.94
C MET A 65 -16.48 -3.86 7.27
N VAL A 66 -16.96 -3.35 8.41
CA VAL A 66 -16.68 -3.96 9.73
C VAL A 66 -17.16 -5.40 9.77
N ALA A 67 -18.41 -5.66 9.36
CA ALA A 67 -18.99 -7.00 9.34
C ALA A 67 -18.25 -7.92 8.36
N HIS A 68 -17.83 -7.40 7.21
CA HIS A 68 -17.04 -8.14 6.20
C HIS A 68 -15.69 -8.60 6.75
N ILE A 69 -14.90 -7.68 7.32
CA ILE A 69 -13.59 -8.01 7.91
C ILE A 69 -13.74 -9.00 9.06
N LEU A 70 -14.75 -8.80 9.92
CA LEU A 70 -15.02 -9.70 11.05
C LEU A 70 -15.34 -11.13 10.56
N LYS A 71 -16.17 -11.25 9.51
CA LYS A 71 -16.54 -12.53 8.91
C LYS A 71 -15.35 -13.25 8.27
N LEU A 72 -14.40 -12.51 7.69
CA LEU A 72 -13.23 -13.08 7.02
C LEU A 72 -12.21 -13.70 7.98
N ALA A 73 -12.29 -13.44 9.29
CA ALA A 73 -11.40 -14.00 10.31
C ALA A 73 -9.90 -13.90 9.94
N ILE A 74 -9.44 -12.66 9.70
CA ILE A 74 -8.22 -12.38 8.94
C ILE A 74 -6.90 -12.53 9.70
N ASP A 75 -6.93 -12.65 11.03
CA ASP A 75 -5.75 -12.55 11.91
C ASP A 75 -4.65 -13.57 11.55
N GLU A 76 -5.02 -14.83 11.30
CA GLU A 76 -4.05 -15.87 10.92
C GLU A 76 -3.44 -15.62 9.53
N ARG A 77 -4.21 -15.04 8.60
CA ARG A 77 -3.73 -14.70 7.26
C ARG A 77 -2.78 -13.50 7.30
N LEU A 78 -3.10 -12.48 8.11
CA LEU A 78 -2.21 -11.35 8.40
C LEU A 78 -0.88 -11.85 8.98
N LYS A 79 -0.92 -12.73 9.98
CA LYS A 79 0.28 -13.30 10.61
C LYS A 79 1.15 -14.06 9.60
N LYS A 80 0.55 -14.84 8.71
CA LYS A 80 1.26 -15.57 7.64
C LYS A 80 1.77 -14.68 6.51
N GLY A 81 1.32 -13.43 6.44
CA GLY A 81 1.67 -12.53 5.35
C GLY A 81 1.05 -12.92 4.01
N ASP A 82 -0.18 -13.44 4.04
CA ASP A 82 -0.91 -13.86 2.85
C ASP A 82 -1.37 -12.64 2.03
N LEU A 83 -0.64 -12.31 0.95
CA LEU A 83 -0.96 -11.16 0.08
C LEU A 83 -2.33 -11.26 -0.59
N SER A 84 -2.90 -12.46 -0.77
CA SER A 84 -4.25 -12.63 -1.33
C SER A 84 -5.35 -12.13 -0.38
N LEU A 85 -5.02 -11.86 0.89
CA LEU A 85 -5.93 -11.28 1.86
C LEU A 85 -6.41 -9.89 1.42
N VAL A 86 -5.55 -9.10 0.79
CA VAL A 86 -5.91 -7.75 0.34
C VAL A 86 -7.08 -7.82 -0.64
N GLU A 87 -7.01 -8.74 -1.62
CA GLU A 87 -8.09 -8.93 -2.60
C GLU A 87 -9.38 -9.42 -1.94
N ALA A 88 -9.28 -10.31 -0.95
CA ALA A 88 -10.42 -10.84 -0.21
C ALA A 88 -11.15 -9.76 0.62
N ILE A 89 -10.40 -8.80 1.18
CA ILE A 89 -10.98 -7.64 1.87
C ILE A 89 -11.55 -6.65 0.85
N ALA A 90 -10.83 -6.39 -0.25
CA ALA A 90 -11.21 -5.41 -1.27
C ALA A 90 -12.51 -5.75 -1.98
N THR A 91 -12.75 -7.04 -2.26
CA THR A 91 -13.91 -7.52 -3.00
C THR A 91 -15.09 -7.77 -2.07
N ALA A 92 -16.12 -6.94 -2.18
CA ALA A 92 -17.31 -7.06 -1.35
C ALA A 92 -18.59 -6.72 -2.10
N ASN A 93 -19.72 -7.21 -1.58
CA ASN A 93 -21.03 -6.77 -2.02
C ASN A 93 -21.77 -6.19 -0.81
N PHE A 94 -22.05 -4.89 -0.88
CA PHE A 94 -22.74 -4.16 0.18
C PHE A 94 -24.02 -3.60 -0.38
N GLN A 95 -25.13 -3.85 0.32
CA GLN A 95 -26.44 -3.31 -0.04
C GLN A 95 -26.85 -3.62 -1.49
N GLY A 96 -26.43 -4.79 -2.01
CA GLY A 96 -26.71 -5.23 -3.38
C GLY A 96 -25.78 -4.66 -4.46
N LYS A 97 -24.80 -3.83 -4.09
CA LYS A 97 -23.83 -3.23 -5.00
C LYS A 97 -22.44 -3.87 -4.84
N PRO A 98 -21.76 -4.25 -5.94
CA PRO A 98 -20.38 -4.72 -5.87
C PRO A 98 -19.43 -3.54 -5.63
N TYR A 99 -18.42 -3.78 -4.80
CA TYR A 99 -17.32 -2.87 -4.49
C TYR A 99 -15.98 -3.58 -4.69
N HIS A 100 -15.00 -2.84 -5.18
CA HIS A 100 -13.59 -3.24 -5.22
C HIS A 100 -12.75 -2.13 -4.58
N LEU A 101 -12.46 -2.29 -3.29
CA LEU A 101 -11.88 -1.25 -2.43
C LEU A 101 -10.39 -1.52 -2.20
N LEU A 102 -9.63 -1.62 -3.29
CA LEU A 102 -8.26 -2.14 -3.26
C LEU A 102 -7.29 -1.24 -2.46
N HIS A 103 -7.40 0.07 -2.63
CA HIS A 103 -6.63 1.04 -1.85
C HIS A 103 -6.87 0.82 -0.34
N PHE A 104 -8.13 0.92 0.09
CA PHE A 104 -8.51 0.71 1.49
C PHE A 104 -8.00 -0.61 2.06
N ALA A 105 -8.24 -1.73 1.36
CA ALA A 105 -7.85 -3.06 1.82
C ALA A 105 -6.33 -3.18 1.99
N SER A 106 -5.56 -2.61 1.05
CA SER A 106 -4.10 -2.60 1.11
C SER A 106 -3.57 -1.73 2.25
N VAL A 107 -4.19 -0.58 2.52
CA VAL A 107 -3.86 0.29 3.66
C VAL A 107 -4.16 -0.42 4.98
N TYR A 108 -5.33 -1.07 5.09
CA TYR A 108 -5.72 -1.81 6.29
C TYR A 108 -4.71 -2.93 6.62
N CYS A 109 -4.32 -3.73 5.61
CA CYS A 109 -3.31 -4.77 5.80
C CYS A 109 -1.92 -4.21 6.08
N ASN A 110 -1.55 -3.10 5.44
CA ASN A 110 -0.26 -2.44 5.68
C ASN A 110 -0.13 -1.94 7.12
N PHE A 111 -1.16 -1.32 7.70
CA PHE A 111 -1.08 -0.86 9.09
C PHE A 111 -0.94 -2.02 10.08
N HIS A 112 -1.42 -3.22 9.75
CA HIS A 112 -1.13 -4.45 10.51
C HIS A 112 0.31 -4.93 10.34
N ARG A 113 0.81 -4.96 9.09
CA ARG A 113 2.14 -5.45 8.75
C ARG A 113 2.78 -4.63 7.62
N PRO A 114 3.42 -3.49 7.94
CA PRO A 114 3.90 -2.56 6.92
C PRO A 114 5.11 -3.09 6.16
N ASP A 115 5.79 -4.10 6.70
CA ASP A 115 6.89 -4.87 6.11
C ASP A 115 6.43 -5.90 5.08
N VAL A 116 5.13 -6.24 5.06
CA VAL A 116 4.58 -7.32 4.22
C VAL A 116 3.66 -6.83 3.13
N PHE A 117 2.74 -5.91 3.45
CA PHE A 117 1.66 -5.54 2.53
C PHE A 117 1.95 -4.19 1.85
N PRO A 118 2.28 -4.17 0.54
CA PRO A 118 2.28 -2.96 -0.27
C PRO A 118 0.96 -2.18 -0.18
N ILE A 119 1.04 -0.85 -0.14
CA ILE A 119 -0.15 0.03 -0.24
C ILE A 119 -0.37 0.33 -1.72
N TYR A 120 -1.49 -0.15 -2.27
CA TYR A 120 -1.91 0.14 -3.63
C TYR A 120 -2.35 1.61 -3.75
N SER A 121 -1.95 2.27 -4.84
CA SER A 121 -2.43 3.62 -5.17
C SER A 121 -2.33 3.85 -6.69
N GLU A 122 -3.43 4.29 -7.28
CA GLU A 122 -3.51 4.60 -8.71
C GLU A 122 -2.61 5.77 -9.12
N GLN A 123 -2.36 6.71 -8.20
CA GLN A 123 -1.62 7.95 -8.45
C GLN A 123 -0.19 7.70 -8.96
N HIS A 124 0.40 6.53 -8.70
CA HIS A 124 1.82 6.27 -8.98
C HIS A 124 2.03 5.09 -9.93
N LEU A 125 0.98 4.60 -10.60
CA LEU A 125 1.11 3.45 -11.50
C LEU A 125 2.07 3.71 -12.66
N GLU A 126 2.13 4.93 -13.20
CA GLU A 126 3.04 5.25 -14.31
C GLU A 126 4.52 5.13 -13.90
N PHE A 127 4.85 5.52 -12.67
CA PHE A 127 6.19 5.34 -12.12
C PHE A 127 6.57 3.85 -12.09
N TYR A 128 5.65 3.00 -11.64
CA TYR A 128 5.86 1.56 -11.59
C TYR A 128 5.87 0.91 -12.98
N LYS A 129 5.05 1.40 -13.92
CA LYS A 129 5.08 0.97 -15.34
C LYS A 129 6.45 1.25 -15.95
N GLN A 130 6.97 2.46 -15.76
CA GLN A 130 8.30 2.82 -16.22
C GLN A 130 9.37 1.96 -15.55
N TYR A 131 9.27 1.74 -14.24
CA TYR A 131 10.19 0.87 -13.51
C TYR A 131 10.24 -0.56 -14.09
N ILE A 132 9.08 -1.18 -14.36
CA ILE A 132 9.02 -2.51 -14.99
C ILE A 132 9.76 -2.51 -16.33
N LYS A 133 9.46 -1.54 -17.20
CA LYS A 133 10.05 -1.43 -18.54
C LYS A 133 11.56 -1.23 -18.49
N THR A 134 12.03 -0.26 -17.70
CA THR A 134 13.44 0.08 -17.50
C THR A 134 14.25 -1.12 -16.98
N ASN A 135 13.70 -1.88 -16.04
CA ASN A 135 14.40 -3.02 -15.43
C ASN A 135 14.08 -4.37 -16.10
N GLN A 136 13.28 -4.37 -17.18
CA GLN A 136 12.87 -5.56 -17.93
C GLN A 136 12.32 -6.67 -17.02
N LEU A 137 11.46 -6.30 -16.07
CA LEU A 137 10.87 -7.30 -15.16
C LEU A 137 9.92 -8.23 -15.95
N PRO A 138 9.85 -9.52 -15.60
CA PRO A 138 8.93 -10.48 -16.22
C PRO A 138 7.49 -10.30 -15.71
N LEU A 139 6.99 -9.07 -15.76
CA LEU A 139 5.69 -8.64 -15.28
C LEU A 139 5.02 -7.82 -16.38
N ASP A 140 3.70 -7.92 -16.46
CA ASP A 140 2.90 -7.15 -17.41
C ASP A 140 2.59 -5.76 -16.83
N PRO A 141 3.14 -4.65 -17.39
CA PRO A 141 2.87 -3.30 -16.89
C PRO A 141 1.40 -2.92 -16.96
N GLU A 142 0.62 -3.53 -17.85
CA GLU A 142 -0.81 -3.22 -18.00
C GLU A 142 -1.68 -3.91 -16.95
N LYS A 143 -1.11 -4.82 -16.15
CA LYS A 143 -1.78 -5.49 -15.02
C LYS A 143 -1.45 -4.88 -13.65
N LEU A 144 -0.86 -3.69 -13.63
CA LEU A 144 -0.46 -3.00 -12.41
C LEU A 144 -1.62 -2.55 -11.52
N ASP A 145 -2.84 -2.56 -12.06
CA ASP A 145 -4.10 -2.41 -11.35
C ASP A 145 -4.44 -3.62 -10.47
N THR A 146 -3.82 -4.77 -10.70
CA THR A 146 -3.93 -5.96 -9.85
C THR A 146 -2.93 -5.92 -8.69
N TYR A 147 -3.36 -6.34 -7.50
CA TYR A 147 -2.49 -6.35 -6.33
C TYR A 147 -1.30 -7.32 -6.47
N ASP A 148 -1.47 -8.43 -7.20
CA ASP A 148 -0.40 -9.40 -7.44
C ASP A 148 0.77 -8.78 -8.21
N VAL A 149 0.50 -8.11 -9.33
CA VAL A 149 1.55 -7.46 -10.12
C VAL A 149 2.11 -6.25 -9.36
N PHE A 150 1.24 -5.42 -8.78
CA PHE A 150 1.66 -4.27 -7.98
C PHE A 150 2.63 -4.68 -6.86
N SER A 151 2.27 -5.70 -6.07
CA SER A 151 3.10 -6.17 -4.96
C SER A 151 4.44 -6.73 -5.43
N LYS A 152 4.47 -7.50 -6.53
CA LYS A 152 5.71 -8.01 -7.12
C LYS A 152 6.66 -6.89 -7.56
N VAL A 153 6.13 -5.80 -8.12
CA VAL A 153 6.94 -4.65 -8.53
C VAL A 153 7.57 -3.95 -7.34
N LEU A 154 6.80 -3.71 -6.27
CA LEU A 154 7.33 -3.06 -5.07
C LEU A 154 8.33 -3.96 -4.33
N ASN A 155 8.10 -5.28 -4.32
CA ASN A 155 9.06 -6.25 -3.78
C ASN A 155 10.40 -6.21 -4.53
N ASP A 156 10.36 -6.18 -5.87
CA ASP A 156 11.57 -6.05 -6.70
C ASP A 156 12.27 -4.71 -6.44
N LEU A 157 11.52 -3.60 -6.40
CA LEU A 157 12.04 -2.27 -6.09
C LEU A 157 12.84 -2.24 -4.79
N ILE A 158 12.23 -2.70 -3.69
CA ILE A 158 12.87 -2.72 -2.37
C ILE A 158 14.12 -3.60 -2.39
N LYS A 159 14.03 -4.80 -2.98
CA LYS A 159 15.13 -5.75 -3.02
C LYS A 159 16.29 -5.24 -3.86
N ARG A 160 16.02 -4.76 -5.07
CA ARG A 160 17.02 -4.28 -6.04
C ARG A 160 17.79 -3.07 -5.52
N LEU A 161 17.14 -2.20 -4.75
CA LEU A 161 17.77 -1.02 -4.14
C LEU A 161 18.41 -1.31 -2.79
N GLY A 162 18.37 -2.56 -2.30
CA GLY A 162 18.95 -2.94 -1.00
C GLY A 162 18.26 -2.23 0.17
N LEU A 163 16.95 -1.98 0.05
CA LEU A 163 16.10 -1.32 1.05
C LEU A 163 15.39 -2.31 1.98
N THR A 164 15.49 -3.61 1.72
CA THR A 164 14.91 -4.66 2.58
C THR A 164 15.36 -4.46 4.03
N GLY A 165 14.40 -4.34 4.95
CA GLY A 165 14.66 -4.09 6.37
C GLY A 165 15.05 -2.65 6.73
N LYS A 166 15.32 -1.79 5.75
CA LYS A 166 15.62 -0.35 5.95
C LYS A 166 14.39 0.52 5.73
N MET A 167 13.55 0.13 4.77
CA MET A 167 12.28 0.78 4.47
C MET A 167 11.18 -0.28 4.34
N ASN A 168 10.01 0.05 4.85
CA ASN A 168 8.80 -0.77 4.72
C ASN A 168 7.89 -0.16 3.62
N TYR A 169 6.77 -0.80 3.28
CA TYR A 169 5.92 -0.32 2.19
C TYR A 169 5.22 1.00 2.47
N LEU A 170 5.06 1.38 3.74
CA LEU A 170 4.53 2.69 4.11
C LEU A 170 5.52 3.81 3.73
N HIS A 171 6.81 3.59 3.98
CA HIS A 171 7.89 4.47 3.50
C HIS A 171 7.90 4.56 1.98
N ILE A 172 7.77 3.44 1.27
CA ILE A 172 7.75 3.44 -0.21
C ILE A 172 6.53 4.19 -0.76
N ARG A 173 5.34 4.01 -0.18
CA ARG A 173 4.14 4.77 -0.55
C ARG A 173 4.33 6.27 -0.35
N LYS A 174 4.94 6.68 0.76
CA LYS A 174 5.24 8.10 1.05
C LYS A 174 6.29 8.68 0.11
N PHE A 175 7.32 7.91 -0.20
CA PHE A 175 8.30 8.27 -1.23
C PHE A 175 7.60 8.50 -2.57
N GLY A 176 6.71 7.58 -2.98
CA GLY A 176 5.93 7.71 -4.20
C GLY A 176 5.15 9.01 -4.25
N TRP A 177 4.44 9.33 -3.15
CA TRP A 177 3.63 10.54 -3.04
C TRP A 177 4.45 11.83 -3.16
N LEU A 178 5.65 11.87 -2.57
CA LEU A 178 6.50 13.05 -2.59
C LEU A 178 7.32 13.21 -3.86
N TYR A 179 7.78 12.10 -4.46
CA TYR A 179 8.88 12.14 -5.43
C TYR A 179 8.69 11.31 -6.70
N ALA A 180 7.65 10.47 -6.82
CA ALA A 180 7.48 9.65 -8.03
C ALA A 180 7.43 10.49 -9.31
N GLU A 181 6.68 11.60 -9.29
CA GLU A 181 6.61 12.51 -10.44
C GLU A 181 7.95 13.19 -10.74
N ASN A 182 8.70 13.61 -9.72
CA ASN A 182 10.01 14.21 -9.89
C ASN A 182 11.00 13.24 -10.54
N VAL A 183 10.95 11.96 -10.12
CA VAL A 183 11.77 10.91 -10.73
C VAL A 183 11.40 10.74 -12.21
N LEU A 184 10.11 10.64 -12.53
CA LEU A 184 9.64 10.49 -13.91
C LEU A 184 10.10 11.65 -14.80
N LYS A 185 9.85 12.90 -14.37
CA LYS A 185 10.21 14.12 -15.12
C LYS A 185 11.72 14.19 -15.38
N GLU A 186 12.55 14.12 -14.34
CA GLU A 186 14.01 14.25 -14.46
C GLU A 186 14.68 13.06 -15.17
N SER A 187 14.04 11.88 -15.18
CA SER A 187 14.52 10.72 -15.94
C SER A 187 14.18 10.75 -17.43
N SER A 188 13.19 11.56 -17.84
CA SER A 188 12.76 11.70 -19.23
C SER A 188 13.50 12.83 -19.96
N ASP A 189 14.00 13.82 -19.20
CA ASP A 189 14.73 14.98 -19.72
C ASP A 189 16.24 14.70 -19.93
N ARG A 190 16.70 13.46 -19.70
CA ARG A 190 18.11 13.02 -19.79
C ARG A 190 18.29 11.85 -20.75
#